data_AF-A0ABD0NVF2-F1
#
_entry.id   AF-A0ABD0NVF2-F1
#
_cell.length_a   1.000
_cell.length_b   1.000
_cell.length_c   1.000
_cell.angle_alpha   90.00
_cell.angle_beta   90.00
_cell.angle_gamma   90.00
#
_symmetry.space_group_name_H-M   'P 1'
#
loop_
_entity.id
_entity.type
_entity.pdbx_description
1 polymer ?
#
loop_
_entity_poly.entity_id
_entity_poly.type
_entity_poly.pdbx_seq_one_letter_code
_entity_poly.pdbx_strand_id
1 'polypeptide(L)' 'TEEEEAASSEEDSISFRGSGVCKWFNVRMGFGFLSMTHREGICLDSPVDVFVHQ' A
#
# COMPACT_ATOMS: atom_id res chain seq x y z
N THR A 1 -11.62 34.37 6.49
CA THR A 1 -10.67 33.84 5.51
C THR A 1 -10.53 32.38 5.84
N GLU A 2 -11.41 31.58 5.25
CA GLU A 2 -11.26 30.13 5.17
C GLU A 2 -10.30 29.91 4.01
N GLU A 3 -9.05 29.51 4.27
CA GLU A 3 -8.16 28.88 3.30
C GLU A 3 -6.84 28.51 3.98
N GLU A 4 -6.36 27.31 3.64
CA GLU A 4 -4.99 26.80 3.81
C GLU A 4 -4.48 26.52 5.22
N GLU A 5 -4.62 25.26 5.66
CA GLU A 5 -3.48 24.52 6.18
C GLU A 5 -3.76 23.00 6.10
N ALA A 6 -3.79 22.46 4.89
CA ALA A 6 -3.45 21.05 4.68
C ALA A 6 -1.92 20.96 4.64
N ALA A 7 -1.28 21.29 5.77
CA ALA A 7 0.15 21.18 5.94
C ALA A 7 0.52 19.69 5.82
N SER A 8 1.29 19.39 4.78
CA SER A 8 1.90 18.11 4.46
C SER A 8 2.39 17.39 5.72
N SER A 9 1.71 16.30 6.09
CA SER A 9 2.20 15.29 7.01
C SER A 9 2.92 14.17 6.24
N GLU A 10 3.76 14.55 5.27
CA GLU A 10 4.69 13.65 4.57
C GLU A 10 6.01 13.53 5.35
N GLU A 11 5.94 13.55 6.68
CA GLU A 11 7.10 13.31 7.54
C GLU A 11 7.48 11.83 7.47
N ASP A 12 8.43 11.52 6.59
CA ASP A 12 9.14 10.25 6.45
C ASP A 12 8.23 9.01 6.31
N SER A 13 7.44 8.97 5.23
CA SER A 13 6.84 7.71 4.79
C SER A 13 7.94 6.75 4.33
N ILE A 14 8.46 5.95 5.28
CA ILE A 14 9.44 4.90 5.00
C ILE A 14 8.87 3.98 3.93
N SER A 15 9.49 4.01 2.75
CA SER A 15 9.12 3.16 1.63
C SER A 15 9.72 1.78 1.82
N PHE A 16 8.90 0.73 1.67
CA PHE A 16 9.34 -0.66 1.69
C PHE A 16 9.17 -1.31 0.32
N ARG A 17 10.10 -2.17 -0.04
CA ARG A 17 10.00 -3.09 -1.18
C ARG A 17 9.37 -4.38 -0.71
N GLY A 18 8.23 -4.73 -1.29
CA GLY A 18 7.53 -5.99 -1.03
C GLY A 18 7.31 -6.80 -2.30
N SER A 19 7.13 -8.10 -2.15
CA SER A 19 6.63 -8.96 -3.23
C SER A 19 5.52 -9.89 -2.73
N GLY A 20 4.64 -10.27 -3.64
CA GLY A 20 3.42 -11.00 -3.34
C GLY A 20 2.57 -11.21 -4.59
N VAL A 21 1.31 -11.55 -4.39
CA VAL A 21 0.36 -11.79 -5.48
C VAL A 21 -0.88 -10.90 -5.35
N CYS A 22 -1.57 -10.65 -6.46
CA CYS A 22 -2.88 -10.00 -6.41
C CYS A 22 -3.86 -10.89 -5.63
N LYS A 23 -4.40 -10.39 -4.51
CA LYS A 23 -5.42 -11.09 -3.71
C LYS A 23 -6.77 -10.97 -4.39
N TRP A 24 -7.14 -9.75 -4.75
CA TRP A 24 -8.30 -9.43 -5.58
C TRP A 24 -8.16 -8.00 -6.10
N PHE A 25 -8.84 -7.73 -7.21
CA PHE A 25 -8.92 -6.39 -7.78
C PHE A 25 -10.33 -6.12 -8.28
N ASN A 26 -10.92 -5.01 -7.85
CA ASN A 26 -12.18 -4.53 -8.40
C ASN A 26 -11.89 -3.65 -9.61
N VAL A 27 -11.99 -4.24 -10.80
CA VAL A 27 -11.70 -3.54 -12.06
C VAL A 27 -12.61 -2.31 -12.26
N ARG A 28 -13.88 -2.38 -11.84
CA ARG A 28 -14.82 -1.25 -12.03
C ARG A 28 -14.49 -0.08 -11.13
N MET A 29 -14.05 -0.35 -9.89
CA MET A 29 -13.74 0.69 -8.91
C MET A 29 -12.26 1.09 -8.89
N GLY A 30 -11.37 0.37 -9.59
CA GLY A 30 -9.97 0.74 -9.76
C GLY A 30 -9.06 0.49 -8.55
N PHE A 31 -9.46 -0.40 -7.62
CA PHE A 31 -8.67 -0.70 -6.44
C PHE A 31 -8.75 -2.18 -6.03
N GLY A 32 -7.81 -2.59 -5.20
CA GLY A 32 -7.75 -3.94 -4.68
C GLY A 32 -6.74 -4.10 -3.56
N PHE A 33 -6.36 -5.35 -3.32
CA PHE A 33 -5.31 -5.70 -2.38
C PHE A 33 -4.34 -6.71 -2.99
N LEU A 34 -3.07 -6.53 -2.68
CA LEU A 34 -2.05 -7.56 -2.80
C LEU A 34 -2.01 -8.37 -1.51
N SER A 35 -1.70 -9.66 -1.64
CA SER A 35 -1.22 -10.49 -0.54
C SER A 35 0.30 -10.52 -0.60
N MET A 36 0.93 -9.65 0.19
CA MET A 36 2.39 -9.53 0.29
C MET A 36 2.95 -10.66 1.15
N THR A 37 3.94 -11.39 0.64
CA THR A 37 4.57 -12.53 1.33
C THR A 37 6.05 -12.29 1.62
N HIS A 38 6.65 -11.26 1.02
CA HIS A 38 8.03 -10.86 1.30
C HIS A 38 8.12 -9.36 1.54
N ARG A 39 9.01 -8.97 2.46
CA ARG A 39 9.39 -7.57 2.71
C ARG A 39 10.91 -7.46 2.74
N GLU A 40 11.47 -6.57 1.92
CA GLU A 40 12.92 -6.41 1.72
C GLU A 40 13.63 -7.74 1.37
N GLY A 41 12.95 -8.61 0.61
CA GLY A 41 13.46 -9.93 0.24
C GLY A 41 13.34 -11.01 1.31
N ILE A 42 12.83 -10.69 2.51
CA ILE A 42 12.62 -11.64 3.62
C ILE A 42 11.19 -12.17 3.57
N CYS A 43 11.01 -13.48 3.64
CA CYS A 43 9.69 -14.12 3.76
C CYS A 43 9.01 -13.70 5.07
N LEU A 44 7.72 -13.40 5.01
CA LEU A 44 6.88 -13.13 6.17
C LEU A 44 6.26 -14.43 6.70
N ASP A 45 6.10 -14.53 8.02
CA ASP A 45 5.45 -15.69 8.66
C ASP A 45 3.97 -15.84 8.23
N SER A 46 3.31 -14.72 7.96
CA SER A 46 1.97 -14.67 7.41
C SER A 46 1.85 -13.58 6.32
N PRO A 47 1.02 -13.80 5.29
CA PRO A 47 0.81 -12.78 4.26
C PRO A 47 0.11 -11.53 4.83
N VAL A 48 0.55 -10.37 4.37
CA VAL A 48 -0.01 -9.06 4.75
C VAL A 48 -0.78 -8.46 3.58
N ASP A 49 -1.94 -7.87 3.88
CA ASP A 49 -2.77 -7.18 2.89
C ASP A 49 -2.21 -5.77 2.61
N VAL A 50 -1.87 -5.50 1.35
CA VAL A 50 -1.37 -4.19 0.90
C VAL A 50 -2.38 -3.60 -0.07
N PHE A 51 -2.91 -2.42 0.26
CA PHE A 51 -3.84 -1.70 -0.60
C PHE A 51 -3.15 -1.26 -1.90
N VAL A 52 -3.85 -1.39 -3.03
CA VAL A 52 -3.39 -0.92 -4.33
C VAL A 52 -4.50 -0.17 -5.07
N HIS A 53 -4.11 0.89 -5.78
CA HIS A 53 -4.96 1.71 -6.63
C HIS A 53 -4.35 1.83 -8.03
N GLN A 54 -5.18 1.92 -9.07
CA GLN A 54 -4.75 2.10 -10.47
C GLN A 54 -4.17 3.48 -10.77
#